data_AF-A0A838KWB5-F1
#
_entry.id   AF-A0A838KWB5-F1
#
_cell.length_a   1.000
_cell.length_b   1.000
_cell.length_c   1.000
_cell.angle_alpha   90.00
_cell.angle_beta   90.00
_cell.angle_gamma   90.00
#
_symmetry.space_group_name_H-M   'P 1'
#
loop_
_entity.id
_entity.type
_entity.pdbx_description
1 polymer ?
#
loop_
_entity_poly.entity_id
_entity_poly.type
_entity_poly.pdbx_seq_one_letter_code
_entity_poly.pdbx_strand_id
1 'polypeptide(L)'
;MRILVNHLTRMQPGYFCVAGMDVNTLRHIRPVLRRGRLTIDLLSTGGGPFDVGSVVYLGSTTNAGHPPELEDRLFDSARACWLFDNDAVDFWNTLHGVARESLGEIFGPALELWDESGTVDVGEGRASLGCLKPEKQPWLYVDHRGTVRLVLDYLMPSVDLSVNDLRLYERDGRTPRRDLVASVQQRLEAGVETILSVGLTRPWQKRGDTDKRHWLQANNIHLKDNPLWRLREER
;
A
#
# COMPACT_ATOMS: atom_id res chain seq x y z
N MET A 1 -18.99 -4.30 -7.10
CA MET A 1 -18.23 -3.73 -5.98
C MET A 1 -17.53 -2.48 -6.49
N ARG A 2 -17.45 -1.43 -5.66
CA ARG A 2 -16.73 -0.19 -5.98
C ARG A 2 -15.67 0.02 -4.91
N ILE A 3 -14.45 0.32 -5.31
CA ILE A 3 -13.35 0.59 -4.38
C ILE A 3 -12.77 1.98 -4.61
N LEU A 4 -12.41 2.67 -3.53
CA LEU A 4 -11.53 3.84 -3.55
C LEU A 4 -10.08 3.35 -3.39
N VAL A 5 -9.25 3.54 -4.41
CA VAL A 5 -7.87 3.04 -4.39
C VAL A 5 -7.00 3.89 -3.44
N ASN A 6 -6.41 3.26 -2.43
CA ASN A 6 -5.42 3.87 -1.54
C ASN A 6 -4.12 3.06 -1.46
N HIS A 7 -4.09 1.84 -1.97
CA HIS A 7 -2.85 1.07 -2.14
C HIS A 7 -2.53 0.89 -3.62
N LEU A 8 -1.37 1.36 -4.04
CA LEU A 8 -0.76 1.11 -5.34
C LEU A 8 0.68 0.67 -5.13
N THR A 9 0.87 -0.64 -5.04
CA THR A 9 2.10 -1.28 -4.57
C THR A 9 2.90 -1.86 -5.73
N ARG A 10 4.16 -1.48 -5.83
CA ARG A 10 5.16 -2.04 -6.73
C ARG A 10 5.42 -3.51 -6.41
N MET A 11 5.47 -4.36 -7.43
CA MET A 11 5.93 -5.74 -7.32
C MET A 11 7.25 -5.94 -8.08
N GLN A 12 7.42 -7.11 -8.71
CA GLN A 12 8.42 -7.34 -9.75
C GLN A 12 8.08 -6.55 -11.03
N PRO A 13 9.08 -6.20 -11.86
CA PRO A 13 8.90 -5.35 -13.04
C PRO A 13 7.75 -5.81 -13.93
N GLY A 14 6.97 -4.84 -14.41
CA GLY A 14 5.78 -5.09 -15.24
C GLY A 14 4.52 -5.45 -14.44
N TYR A 15 4.60 -5.64 -13.13
CA TYR A 15 3.47 -6.00 -12.28
C TYR A 15 3.30 -5.06 -11.08
N PHE A 16 2.06 -4.94 -10.63
CA PHE A 16 1.70 -4.18 -9.44
C PHE A 16 0.60 -4.91 -8.65
N CYS A 17 0.44 -4.51 -7.40
CA CYS A 17 -0.75 -4.80 -6.60
C CYS A 17 -1.54 -3.51 -6.41
N VAL A 18 -2.86 -3.63 -6.38
CA VAL A 18 -3.75 -2.55 -6.00
C VAL A 18 -4.65 -3.01 -4.89
N ALA A 19 -4.95 -2.12 -3.95
CA ALA A 19 -6.02 -2.31 -2.99
C ALA A 19 -6.70 -0.98 -2.71
N GLY A 20 -7.90 -1.08 -2.18
CA GLY A 20 -8.74 0.08 -1.90
C GLY A 20 -9.69 -0.20 -0.76
N MET A 21 -10.51 0.79 -0.43
CA MET A 21 -11.64 0.60 0.48
C MET A 21 -12.92 0.40 -0.32
N ASP A 22 -13.75 -0.58 0.06
CA ASP A 22 -15.12 -0.64 -0.44
C ASP A 22 -15.86 0.65 -0.02
N VAL A 23 -16.38 1.39 -0.99
CA VAL A 23 -16.95 2.73 -0.75
C VAL A 23 -18.20 2.72 0.12
N ASN A 24 -18.86 1.58 0.32
CA ASN A 24 -20.05 1.46 1.14
C ASN A 24 -19.73 1.02 2.57
N THR A 25 -18.66 0.25 2.77
CA THR A 25 -18.33 -0.37 4.08
C THR A 25 -17.05 0.15 4.71
N LEU A 26 -16.23 0.88 3.95
CA LEU A 26 -14.90 1.36 4.31
C LEU A 26 -13.92 0.24 4.75
N ARG A 27 -14.24 -1.01 4.41
CA ARG A 27 -13.32 -2.14 4.62
C ARG A 27 -12.34 -2.23 3.47
N HIS A 28 -11.09 -2.56 3.78
CA HIS A 28 -10.08 -2.81 2.76
C HIS A 28 -10.47 -4.02 1.90
N ILE A 29 -10.21 -3.88 0.60
CA ILE A 29 -10.43 -4.87 -0.45
C ILE A 29 -9.19 -4.89 -1.34
N ARG A 30 -8.65 -6.10 -1.57
CA ARG A 30 -7.58 -6.34 -2.52
C ARG A 30 -8.12 -7.12 -3.72
N PRO A 31 -8.41 -6.46 -4.86
CA PRO A 31 -8.79 -7.18 -6.07
C PRO A 31 -7.64 -8.08 -6.55
N VAL A 32 -7.94 -9.36 -6.78
CA VAL A 32 -6.99 -10.36 -7.24
C VAL A 32 -7.53 -11.10 -8.47
N LEU A 33 -6.64 -11.46 -9.38
CA LEU A 33 -7.01 -12.26 -10.55
C LEU A 33 -7.10 -13.74 -10.18
N ARG A 34 -8.00 -14.47 -10.84
CA ARG A 34 -8.07 -15.94 -10.70
C ARG A 34 -6.78 -16.63 -11.14
N ARG A 35 -6.08 -16.05 -12.11
CA ARG A 35 -4.80 -16.51 -12.64
C ARG A 35 -3.95 -15.29 -13.00
N GLY A 36 -2.64 -15.37 -12.74
CA GLY A 36 -1.70 -14.30 -13.08
C GLY A 36 -1.66 -13.17 -12.06
N ARG A 37 -1.17 -12.02 -12.51
CA ARG A 37 -0.93 -10.80 -11.71
C ARG A 37 -1.39 -9.59 -12.52
N LEU A 38 -1.71 -8.50 -11.84
CA LEU A 38 -2.07 -7.25 -12.51
C LEU A 38 -0.83 -6.67 -13.21
N THR A 39 -0.96 -6.35 -14.49
CA THR A 39 0.10 -5.75 -15.30
C THR A 39 -0.05 -4.23 -15.33
N ILE A 40 1.06 -3.53 -15.50
CA ILE A 40 1.09 -2.06 -15.53
C ILE A 40 0.14 -1.41 -16.56
N ASP A 41 -0.35 -2.14 -17.56
CA ASP A 41 -1.36 -1.65 -18.51
C ASP A 41 -2.69 -1.30 -17.85
N LEU A 42 -2.99 -1.89 -16.69
CA LEU A 42 -4.18 -1.58 -15.90
C LEU A 42 -4.04 -0.31 -15.06
N LEU A 43 -2.86 0.32 -15.05
CA LEU A 43 -2.67 1.62 -14.43
C LEU A 43 -3.26 2.72 -15.31
N SER A 44 -3.65 3.83 -14.68
CA SER A 44 -4.12 5.03 -15.37
C SER A 44 -3.13 5.50 -16.45
N THR A 45 -1.82 5.45 -16.21
CA THR A 45 -0.80 5.81 -17.19
C THR A 45 -0.78 4.93 -18.43
N GLY A 46 -1.27 3.69 -18.35
CA GLY A 46 -1.48 2.76 -19.45
C GLY A 46 -2.90 2.80 -20.05
N GLY A 47 -3.78 3.68 -19.57
CA GLY A 47 -5.19 3.74 -19.98
C GLY A 47 -6.12 2.85 -19.17
N GLY A 48 -5.60 2.12 -18.18
CA GLY A 48 -6.39 1.31 -17.26
C GLY A 48 -7.07 2.10 -16.14
N PRO A 49 -7.87 1.43 -15.29
CA PRO A 49 -8.73 2.12 -14.34
C PRO A 49 -8.07 2.51 -13.01
N PHE A 50 -6.86 2.02 -12.72
CA PHE A 50 -6.28 2.13 -11.38
C PHE A 50 -5.26 3.27 -11.25
N ASP A 51 -5.49 4.15 -10.28
CA ASP A 51 -4.54 5.14 -9.73
C ASP A 51 -4.95 5.45 -8.29
N VAL A 52 -4.07 6.08 -7.50
CA VAL A 52 -4.41 6.53 -6.14
C VAL A 52 -5.55 7.55 -6.17
N GLY A 53 -6.56 7.31 -5.35
CA GLY A 53 -7.77 8.12 -5.23
C GLY A 53 -8.80 7.91 -6.33
N SER A 54 -8.54 7.04 -7.31
CA SER A 54 -9.58 6.67 -8.29
C SER A 54 -10.63 5.76 -7.63
N VAL A 55 -11.89 5.99 -7.96
CA VAL A 55 -13.00 5.10 -7.63
C VAL A 55 -13.23 4.16 -8.80
N VAL A 56 -13.01 2.86 -8.55
CA VAL A 56 -13.06 1.81 -9.58
C VAL A 56 -14.21 0.86 -9.30
N TYR A 57 -15.03 0.61 -10.31
CA TYR A 57 -16.01 -0.47 -10.28
C TYR A 57 -15.34 -1.76 -10.72
N LEU A 58 -15.38 -2.78 -9.86
CA LEU A 58 -14.78 -4.11 -10.09
C LEU A 58 -15.77 -5.14 -10.66
N GLY A 59 -17.04 -4.78 -10.87
CA GLY A 59 -18.08 -5.77 -11.17
C GLY A 59 -18.45 -6.64 -9.97
N SER A 60 -19.00 -7.82 -10.24
CA SER A 60 -19.25 -8.85 -9.23
C SER A 60 -17.93 -9.48 -8.80
N THR A 61 -17.75 -9.66 -7.49
CA THR A 61 -16.54 -10.22 -6.90
C THR A 61 -16.84 -11.43 -6.04
N THR A 62 -15.92 -12.37 -5.94
CA THR A 62 -16.02 -13.53 -5.04
C THR A 62 -14.98 -13.43 -3.93
N ASN A 63 -15.34 -13.80 -2.70
CA ASN A 63 -14.37 -13.85 -1.60
C ASN A 63 -13.30 -14.91 -1.90
N ALA A 64 -12.02 -14.52 -1.79
CA ALA A 64 -10.89 -15.42 -1.91
C ALA A 64 -9.88 -15.25 -0.76
N GLY A 65 -10.24 -14.44 0.25
CA GLY A 65 -9.39 -14.19 1.38
C GLY A 65 -9.23 -15.40 2.30
N HIS A 66 -8.02 -15.55 2.79
CA HIS A 66 -7.63 -16.45 3.86
C HIS A 66 -6.62 -15.71 4.76
N PRO A 67 -6.52 -16.00 6.06
CA PRO A 67 -5.57 -15.29 6.92
C PRO A 67 -4.13 -15.28 6.37
N PRO A 68 -3.40 -14.15 6.49
CA PRO A 68 -3.88 -12.81 6.92
C PRO A 68 -4.60 -12.03 5.80
N GLU A 69 -4.58 -12.55 4.58
CA GLU A 69 -5.03 -11.98 3.30
C GLU A 69 -6.57 -11.93 3.12
N LEU A 70 -7.29 -11.61 4.19
CA LEU A 70 -8.77 -11.63 4.26
C LEU A 70 -9.45 -10.62 3.31
N GLU A 71 -8.71 -9.62 2.85
CA GLU A 71 -9.19 -8.58 1.95
C GLU A 71 -9.32 -9.07 0.49
N ASP A 72 -8.79 -10.24 0.15
CA ASP A 72 -8.72 -10.73 -1.23
C ASP A 72 -10.11 -10.99 -1.85
N ARG A 73 -10.34 -10.35 -2.99
CA ARG A 73 -11.55 -10.51 -3.80
C ARG A 73 -11.18 -10.86 -5.23
N LEU A 74 -11.63 -12.02 -5.69
CA LEU A 74 -11.55 -12.38 -7.10
C LEU A 74 -12.44 -11.45 -7.92
N PHE A 75 -11.87 -10.85 -8.96
CA PHE A 75 -12.58 -10.00 -9.91
C PHE A 75 -12.18 -10.33 -11.34
N ASP A 76 -12.99 -9.86 -12.29
CA ASP A 76 -12.71 -9.89 -13.72
C ASP A 76 -12.16 -8.53 -14.15
N SER A 77 -10.86 -8.46 -14.46
CA SER A 77 -10.21 -7.23 -14.90
C SER A 77 -10.82 -6.64 -16.17
N ALA A 78 -11.41 -7.45 -17.04
CA ALA A 78 -12.06 -6.93 -18.26
C ALA A 78 -13.35 -6.15 -17.95
N ARG A 79 -13.92 -6.33 -16.75
CA ARG A 79 -15.08 -5.58 -16.27
C ARG A 79 -14.73 -4.41 -15.37
N ALA A 80 -13.44 -4.26 -15.02
CA ALA A 80 -13.01 -3.18 -14.17
C ALA A 80 -13.06 -1.86 -14.95
N CYS A 81 -13.79 -0.88 -14.42
CA CYS A 81 -13.87 0.45 -15.03
C CYS A 81 -13.64 1.54 -14.00
N TRP A 82 -12.90 2.56 -14.42
CA TRP A 82 -12.81 3.82 -13.70
C TRP A 82 -14.19 4.49 -13.74
N LEU A 83 -14.64 4.99 -12.59
CA LEU A 83 -15.89 5.73 -12.48
C LEU A 83 -15.63 7.22 -12.42
N PHE A 84 -14.82 7.63 -11.44
CA PHE A 84 -14.41 9.00 -11.21
C PHE A 84 -13.19 9.01 -10.30
N ASP A 85 -12.59 10.18 -10.18
CA ASP A 85 -11.51 10.44 -9.24
C ASP A 85 -12.08 11.15 -8.00
N ASN A 86 -11.72 10.67 -6.82
CA ASN A 86 -12.07 11.37 -5.58
C ASN A 86 -11.28 12.68 -5.48
N ASP A 87 -11.86 13.70 -4.87
CA ASP A 87 -11.11 14.91 -4.57
C ASP A 87 -10.11 14.67 -3.43
N ALA A 88 -9.11 15.54 -3.34
CA ALA A 88 -8.02 15.39 -2.37
C ALA A 88 -8.50 15.47 -0.91
N VAL A 89 -9.49 16.32 -0.63
CA VAL A 89 -10.00 16.56 0.72
C VAL A 89 -10.82 15.37 1.19
N ASP A 90 -11.75 14.89 0.38
CA ASP A 90 -12.57 13.72 0.70
C ASP A 90 -11.73 12.44 0.76
N PHE A 91 -10.73 12.32 -0.12
CA PHE A 91 -9.77 11.21 -0.03
C PHE A 91 -9.01 11.22 1.29
N TRP A 92 -8.46 12.38 1.68
CA TRP A 92 -7.75 12.53 2.95
C TRP A 92 -8.66 12.23 4.15
N ASN A 93 -9.87 12.80 4.17
CA ASN A 93 -10.84 12.58 5.24
C ASN A 93 -11.23 11.10 5.36
N THR A 94 -11.38 10.41 4.23
CA THR A 94 -11.66 8.97 4.22
C THR A 94 -10.50 8.18 4.82
N LEU A 95 -9.25 8.46 4.41
CA LEU A 95 -8.07 7.82 4.99
C LEU A 95 -7.95 8.07 6.49
N HIS A 96 -8.15 9.31 6.91
CA HIS A 96 -8.06 9.72 8.31
C HIS A 96 -9.09 8.98 9.17
N GLY A 97 -10.33 8.85 8.70
CA GLY A 97 -11.39 8.14 9.41
C GLY A 97 -11.16 6.63 9.58
N VAL A 98 -10.36 6.00 8.71
CA VAL A 98 -10.05 4.56 8.81
C VAL A 98 -8.66 4.27 9.39
N ALA A 99 -7.79 5.28 9.50
CA ALA A 99 -6.46 5.10 10.01
C ALA A 99 -6.47 4.63 11.47
N ARG A 100 -5.41 3.92 11.84
CA ARG A 100 -5.15 3.44 13.19
C ARG A 100 -3.85 4.02 13.69
N GLU A 101 -3.71 4.13 15.01
CA GLU A 101 -2.53 4.73 15.63
C GLU A 101 -1.41 3.71 15.85
N SER A 102 -1.73 2.41 15.77
CA SER A 102 -0.76 1.34 15.94
C SER A 102 -0.90 0.22 14.91
N LEU A 103 0.21 -0.46 14.61
CA LEU A 103 0.22 -1.64 13.74
C LEU A 103 -0.58 -2.80 14.37
N GLY A 104 -0.59 -2.92 15.70
CA GLY A 104 -1.37 -3.94 16.41
C GLY A 104 -2.88 -3.78 16.22
N GLU A 105 -3.39 -2.54 16.17
CA GLU A 105 -4.79 -2.29 15.82
C GLU A 105 -5.15 -2.72 14.41
N ILE A 106 -4.20 -2.66 13.48
CA ILE A 106 -4.39 -3.09 12.09
C ILE A 106 -4.29 -4.62 12.00
N PHE A 107 -3.12 -5.17 12.29
CA PHE A 107 -2.78 -6.56 11.98
C PHE A 107 -3.12 -7.54 13.11
N GLY A 108 -3.35 -7.04 14.32
CA GLY A 108 -3.68 -7.85 15.49
C GLY A 108 -2.45 -8.47 16.17
N PRO A 109 -2.68 -9.34 17.16
CA PRO A 109 -1.62 -9.89 18.02
C PRO A 109 -0.68 -10.88 17.30
N ALA A 110 -1.04 -11.39 16.13
CA ALA A 110 -0.18 -12.26 15.32
C ALA A 110 0.95 -11.50 14.61
N LEU A 111 0.94 -10.16 14.67
CA LEU A 111 2.05 -9.35 14.19
C LEU A 111 3.19 -9.39 15.20
N GLU A 112 4.29 -9.98 14.80
CA GLU A 112 5.55 -9.95 15.53
C GLU A 112 6.44 -8.85 14.96
N LEU A 113 6.94 -7.97 15.84
CA LEU A 113 7.88 -6.91 15.48
C LEU A 113 9.30 -7.31 15.91
N TRP A 114 10.26 -6.97 15.06
CA TRP A 114 11.69 -7.22 15.19
C TRP A 114 12.45 -5.92 14.97
N ASP A 115 13.73 -5.87 15.37
CA ASP A 115 14.60 -4.68 15.26
C ASP A 115 14.67 -4.02 13.87
N GLU A 116 14.33 -4.75 12.80
CA GLU A 116 14.37 -4.22 11.42
C GLU A 116 13.11 -4.53 10.59
N SER A 117 12.05 -5.12 11.16
CA SER A 117 10.86 -5.53 10.38
C SER A 117 9.68 -5.96 11.25
N GLY A 118 8.53 -6.21 10.63
CA GLY A 118 7.44 -7.00 11.22
C GLY A 118 7.08 -8.23 10.37
N THR A 119 6.57 -9.28 11.00
CA THR A 119 6.10 -10.50 10.32
C THR A 119 4.79 -11.03 10.89
N VAL A 120 4.04 -11.74 10.05
CA VAL A 120 2.91 -12.59 10.45
C VAL A 120 3.12 -13.97 9.83
N ASP A 121 2.85 -15.02 10.59
CA ASP A 121 2.97 -16.40 10.12
C ASP A 121 1.86 -16.77 9.12
N VAL A 122 2.16 -17.75 8.27
CA VAL A 122 1.26 -18.19 7.21
C VAL A 122 0.01 -18.82 7.82
N GLY A 123 -1.16 -18.34 7.41
CA GLY A 123 -2.44 -18.81 7.93
C GLY A 123 -2.85 -18.16 9.26
N GLU A 124 -2.08 -17.19 9.74
CA GLU A 124 -2.40 -16.40 10.93
C GLU A 124 -2.75 -14.95 10.58
N GLY A 125 -3.15 -14.18 11.60
CA GLY A 125 -3.49 -12.76 11.47
C GLY A 125 -4.94 -12.48 11.05
N ARG A 126 -5.37 -11.24 11.30
CA ARG A 126 -6.76 -10.79 11.08
C ARG A 126 -6.93 -9.80 9.93
N ALA A 127 -5.83 -9.36 9.33
CA ALA A 127 -5.80 -8.42 8.22
C ALA A 127 -4.44 -8.47 7.55
N SER A 128 -4.38 -8.08 6.27
CA SER A 128 -3.14 -7.89 5.52
C SER A 128 -2.97 -6.48 4.99
N LEU A 129 -3.96 -5.61 5.20
CA LEU A 129 -3.95 -4.21 4.76
C LEU A 129 -4.47 -3.29 5.86
N GLY A 130 -3.97 -2.05 5.86
CA GLY A 130 -4.52 -0.99 6.68
C GLY A 130 -3.89 0.38 6.42
N CYS A 131 -4.41 1.37 7.12
CA CYS A 131 -3.88 2.72 7.15
C CYS A 131 -3.33 3.01 8.55
N LEU A 132 -2.06 3.37 8.65
CA LEU A 132 -1.40 3.78 9.87
C LEU A 132 -1.27 5.31 9.87
N LYS A 133 -1.75 5.95 10.94
CA LYS A 133 -1.41 7.32 11.28
C LYS A 133 -0.23 7.26 12.24
N PRO A 134 0.99 7.59 11.80
CA PRO A 134 2.14 7.45 12.66
C PRO A 134 2.13 8.51 13.76
N GLU A 135 2.55 8.13 14.96
CA GLU A 135 2.60 9.03 16.13
C GLU A 135 3.65 10.13 15.94
N LYS A 136 4.80 9.78 15.34
CA LYS A 136 5.84 10.72 14.92
C LYS A 136 6.08 10.63 13.43
N GLN A 137 6.67 11.69 12.88
CA GLN A 137 7.04 11.70 11.47
C GLN A 137 8.03 10.58 11.16
N PRO A 138 7.73 9.73 10.16
CA PRO A 138 8.65 8.70 9.75
C PRO A 138 9.85 9.29 8.98
N TRP A 139 10.94 8.52 8.90
CA TRP A 139 12.11 8.89 8.11
C TRP A 139 12.20 8.07 6.82
N LEU A 140 12.17 8.73 5.66
CA LEU A 140 12.24 8.12 4.34
C LEU A 140 13.64 8.30 3.73
N TYR A 141 14.21 7.21 3.19
CA TYR A 141 15.52 7.24 2.53
C TYR A 141 15.63 6.19 1.42
N VAL A 142 16.72 6.26 0.65
CA VAL A 142 17.12 5.21 -0.30
C VAL A 142 18.38 4.54 0.22
N ASP A 143 18.34 3.23 0.44
CA ASP A 143 19.47 2.48 0.97
C ASP A 143 20.61 2.28 -0.06
N HIS A 144 21.70 1.67 0.38
CA HIS A 144 22.86 1.34 -0.47
C HIS A 144 22.54 0.38 -1.61
N ARG A 145 21.42 -0.34 -1.57
CA ARG A 145 20.95 -1.28 -2.59
C ARG A 145 20.00 -0.62 -3.58
N GLY A 146 19.65 0.65 -3.39
CA GLY A 146 18.66 1.33 -4.21
C GLY A 146 17.22 0.96 -3.85
N THR A 147 16.96 0.54 -2.61
CA THR A 147 15.60 0.29 -2.10
C THR A 147 15.11 1.51 -1.35
N VAL A 148 13.87 1.93 -1.59
CA VAL A 148 13.23 2.97 -0.78
C VAL A 148 12.81 2.36 0.56
N ARG A 149 13.21 2.99 1.65
CA ARG A 149 13.04 2.51 3.03
C ARG A 149 12.43 3.59 3.90
N LEU A 150 11.64 3.19 4.88
CA LEU A 150 10.96 4.08 5.81
C LEU A 150 11.09 3.57 7.24
N VAL A 151 11.65 4.40 8.12
CA VAL A 151 11.81 4.07 9.55
C VAL A 151 10.69 4.66 10.37
N LEU A 152 10.10 3.83 11.23
CA LEU A 152 9.12 4.19 12.24
C LEU A 152 9.81 4.30 13.61
N ASP A 153 10.56 5.38 13.82
CA ASP A 153 11.51 5.57 14.95
C ASP A 153 10.91 5.58 16.36
N TYR A 154 9.59 5.59 16.50
CA TYR A 154 8.90 5.61 17.79
C TYR A 154 8.28 4.27 18.16
N LEU A 155 8.34 3.28 17.27
CA LEU A 155 8.02 1.91 17.64
C LEU A 155 9.21 1.33 18.42
N MET A 156 8.94 0.53 19.44
CA MET A 156 9.95 -0.31 20.09
C MET A 156 9.57 -1.78 19.85
N PRO A 157 10.38 -2.54 19.09
CA PRO A 157 11.58 -2.10 18.38
C PRO A 157 11.27 -1.09 17.25
N SER A 158 12.26 -0.27 16.86
CA SER A 158 12.13 0.59 15.68
C SER A 158 11.97 -0.29 14.46
N VAL A 159 11.08 0.09 13.54
CA VAL A 159 10.77 -0.75 12.38
C VAL A 159 11.21 -0.03 11.11
N ASP A 160 12.18 -0.64 10.41
CA ASP A 160 12.65 -0.19 9.10
C ASP A 160 11.94 -0.96 7.98
N LEU A 161 11.01 -0.31 7.29
CA LEU A 161 10.11 -0.91 6.32
C LEU A 161 10.57 -0.71 4.89
N SER A 162 10.39 -1.74 4.06
CA SER A 162 10.44 -1.56 2.61
C SER A 162 9.26 -0.71 2.16
N VAL A 163 9.55 0.32 1.38
CA VAL A 163 8.53 1.17 0.75
C VAL A 163 8.34 0.72 -0.68
N ASN A 164 7.15 0.19 -0.96
CA ASN A 164 6.77 -0.29 -2.29
C ASN A 164 5.72 0.62 -2.94
N ASP A 165 5.68 1.91 -2.57
CA ASP A 165 4.84 2.89 -3.27
C ASP A 165 5.29 3.00 -4.73
N LEU A 166 4.43 2.55 -5.64
CA LEU A 166 4.76 2.50 -7.07
C LEU A 166 5.17 3.87 -7.62
N ARG A 167 4.67 4.97 -7.04
CA ARG A 167 4.93 6.33 -7.48
C ARG A 167 6.35 6.80 -7.21
N LEU A 168 7.05 6.16 -6.26
CA LEU A 168 8.44 6.47 -5.89
C LEU A 168 9.48 5.78 -6.79
N TYR A 169 9.04 5.04 -7.80
CA TYR A 169 9.91 4.33 -8.73
C TYR A 169 9.66 4.79 -10.17
N GLU A 170 10.68 4.68 -11.00
CA GLU A 170 10.59 4.88 -12.43
C GLU A 170 9.70 3.81 -13.08
N ARG A 171 9.39 4.01 -14.37
CA ARG A 171 8.55 3.08 -15.15
C ARG A 171 9.10 1.65 -15.23
N ASP A 172 10.40 1.47 -14.98
CA ASP A 172 11.03 0.14 -14.92
C ASP A 172 10.65 -0.65 -13.65
N GLY A 173 9.98 -0.01 -12.68
CA GLY A 173 9.59 -0.60 -11.40
C GLY A 173 10.78 -1.03 -10.54
N ARG A 174 11.97 -0.49 -10.80
CA ARG A 174 13.23 -0.83 -10.10
C ARG A 174 13.96 0.40 -9.62
N THR A 175 14.09 1.41 -10.46
CA THR A 175 14.92 2.58 -10.19
C THR A 175 14.15 3.56 -9.29
N PRO A 176 14.63 3.92 -8.10
CA PRO A 176 13.98 4.92 -7.27
C PRO A 176 14.05 6.31 -7.90
N ARG A 177 12.95 7.06 -7.83
CA ARG A 177 12.88 8.48 -8.19
C ARG A 177 13.48 9.31 -7.05
N ARG A 178 14.82 9.39 -6.99
CA ARG A 178 15.55 9.98 -5.85
C ARG A 178 15.10 11.39 -5.50
N ASP A 179 14.84 12.24 -6.49
CA ASP A 179 14.38 13.62 -6.26
C ASP A 179 12.98 13.64 -5.63
N LEU A 180 12.09 12.73 -6.05
CA LEU A 180 10.76 12.60 -5.46
C LEU A 180 10.83 12.04 -4.03
N VAL A 181 11.68 11.04 -3.79
CA VAL A 181 11.93 10.51 -2.44
C VAL A 181 12.45 11.63 -1.53
N ALA A 182 13.43 12.43 -1.98
CA ALA A 182 13.94 13.57 -1.23
C ALA A 182 12.86 14.64 -0.98
N SER A 183 12.01 14.93 -1.98
CA SER A 183 10.89 15.86 -1.83
C SER A 183 9.84 15.38 -0.81
N VAL A 184 9.52 14.08 -0.78
CA VAL A 184 8.63 13.51 0.25
C VAL A 184 9.30 13.60 1.62
N GLN A 185 10.58 13.24 1.73
CA GLN A 185 11.33 13.34 2.97
C GLN A 185 11.36 14.76 3.54
N GLN A 186 11.61 15.78 2.71
CA GLN A 186 11.58 17.18 3.13
C GLN A 186 10.21 17.60 3.69
N ARG A 187 9.11 17.09 3.10
CA ARG A 187 7.75 17.36 3.60
C ARG A 187 7.48 16.67 4.94
N LEU A 188 7.99 15.44 5.13
CA LEU A 188 7.94 14.74 6.42
C LEU A 188 8.71 15.54 7.50
N GLU A 189 9.92 16.02 7.19
CA GLU A 189 10.73 16.87 8.08
C GLU A 189 10.05 18.19 8.42
N ALA A 190 9.34 18.79 7.45
CA ALA A 190 8.54 20.00 7.65
C ALA A 190 7.26 19.75 8.48
N GLY A 191 6.97 18.51 8.86
CA GLY A 191 5.84 18.16 9.72
C GLY A 191 4.51 18.01 8.98
N VAL A 192 4.52 17.81 7.66
CA VAL A 192 3.29 17.54 6.90
C VAL A 192 2.64 16.28 7.45
N GLU A 193 1.37 16.38 7.87
CA GLU A 193 0.62 15.25 8.41
C GLU A 193 0.59 14.11 7.38
N THR A 194 0.87 12.89 7.84
CA THR A 194 1.09 11.73 6.98
C THR A 194 0.19 10.57 7.39
N ILE A 195 -0.33 9.84 6.41
CA ILE A 195 -0.96 8.54 6.60
C ILE A 195 -0.23 7.53 5.72
N LEU A 196 0.13 6.39 6.29
CA LEU A 196 0.80 5.30 5.60
C LEU A 196 -0.22 4.21 5.29
N SER A 197 -0.41 3.91 4.02
CA SER A 197 -1.06 2.67 3.61
C SER A 197 -0.03 1.56 3.82
N VAL A 198 -0.27 0.67 4.78
CA VAL A 198 0.61 -0.44 5.15
C VAL A 198 0.02 -1.77 4.73
N GLY A 199 0.85 -2.78 4.58
CA GLY A 199 0.35 -4.13 4.34
C GLY A 199 1.38 -5.21 4.54
N LEU A 200 0.92 -6.44 4.37
CA LEU A 200 1.73 -7.63 4.44
C LEU A 200 2.02 -8.17 3.03
N THR A 201 3.23 -8.65 2.79
CA THR A 201 3.58 -9.34 1.54
C THR A 201 2.80 -10.65 1.40
N ARG A 202 2.80 -11.23 0.20
CA ARG A 202 2.55 -12.68 0.07
C ARG A 202 3.62 -13.47 0.84
N PRO A 203 3.35 -14.73 1.21
CA PRO A 203 4.32 -15.56 1.92
C PRO A 203 5.65 -15.63 1.17
N TRP A 204 6.72 -15.22 1.82
CA TRP A 204 8.05 -15.27 1.26
C TRP A 204 9.07 -15.69 2.32
N GLN A 205 10.01 -16.54 1.91
CA GLN A 205 11.09 -17.02 2.75
C GLN A 205 12.32 -16.15 2.49
N LYS A 206 12.76 -15.43 3.52
CA LYS A 206 14.01 -14.67 3.45
C LYS A 206 15.18 -15.64 3.38
N ARG A 207 16.24 -15.27 2.67
CA ARG A 207 17.44 -16.12 2.55
C ARG A 207 18.03 -16.35 3.95
N GLY A 208 18.20 -17.62 4.32
CA GLY A 208 18.71 -18.01 5.64
C GLY A 208 17.64 -18.21 6.71
N ASP A 209 16.38 -17.98 6.38
CA ASP A 209 15.22 -18.33 7.22
C ASP A 209 14.74 -19.74 6.89
N THR A 210 14.14 -20.44 7.85
CA THR A 210 13.52 -21.76 7.66
C THR A 210 12.09 -21.68 7.17
N ASP A 211 11.41 -20.58 7.49
CA ASP A 211 9.97 -20.47 7.31
C ASP A 211 9.57 -19.39 6.30
N LYS A 212 8.42 -19.61 5.64
CA LYS A 212 7.77 -18.56 4.86
C LYS A 212 6.96 -17.70 5.81
N ARG A 213 7.10 -16.39 5.69
CA ARG A 213 6.33 -15.42 6.48
C ARG A 213 5.74 -14.34 5.59
N HIS A 214 4.72 -13.67 6.10
CA HIS A 214 4.23 -12.43 5.54
C HIS A 214 5.02 -11.27 6.15
N TRP A 215 5.65 -10.45 5.32
CA TRP A 215 6.52 -9.36 5.77
C TRP A 215 5.77 -8.04 5.75
N LEU A 216 5.93 -7.24 6.80
CA LEU A 216 5.38 -5.89 6.88
C LEU A 216 6.07 -4.96 5.88
N GLN A 217 5.30 -4.09 5.25
CA GLN A 217 5.76 -3.10 4.28
C GLN A 217 4.90 -1.85 4.29
N ALA A 218 5.49 -0.73 3.89
CA ALA A 218 4.76 0.47 3.54
C ALA A 218 4.36 0.38 2.05
N ASN A 219 3.06 0.28 1.80
CA ASN A 219 2.52 0.17 0.45
C ASN A 219 2.46 1.55 -0.21
N ASN A 220 1.98 2.59 0.50
CA ASN A 220 1.91 3.95 -0.02
C ASN A 220 2.06 4.99 1.10
N ILE A 221 2.52 6.19 0.72
CA ILE A 221 2.62 7.36 1.60
C ILE A 221 1.59 8.40 1.14
N HIS A 222 0.78 8.92 2.05
CA HIS A 222 -0.18 10.00 1.77
C HIS A 222 0.17 11.19 2.63
N LEU A 223 0.40 12.34 2.00
CA LEU A 223 0.74 13.59 2.67
C LEU A 223 -0.47 14.53 2.60
N LYS A 224 -0.84 15.18 3.69
CA LYS A 224 -2.05 16.01 3.75
C LYS A 224 -2.09 17.16 2.74
N ASP A 225 -0.92 17.72 2.43
CA ASP A 225 -0.76 18.84 1.50
C ASP A 225 -1.01 18.43 0.04
N ASN A 226 -0.76 17.16 -0.28
CA ASN A 226 -1.03 16.55 -1.58
C ASN A 226 -1.24 15.04 -1.38
N PRO A 227 -2.45 14.61 -1.00
CA PRO A 227 -2.67 13.22 -0.55
C PRO A 227 -2.80 12.23 -1.71
N LEU A 228 -3.13 12.76 -2.90
CA LEU A 228 -3.34 11.99 -4.11
C LEU A 228 -2.04 11.78 -4.90
N TRP A 229 -1.20 12.82 -5.01
CA TRP A 229 0.03 12.87 -5.82
C TRP A 229 0.15 11.72 -6.82
N ARG A 230 -0.65 11.79 -7.90
CA ARG A 230 -0.99 10.66 -8.78
C ARG A 230 0.11 10.33 -9.77
N LEU A 231 0.00 9.17 -10.42
CA LEU A 231 0.88 8.79 -11.53
C LEU A 231 0.61 9.62 -12.79
N ARG A 232 -0.66 10.03 -13.01
CA ARG A 232 -1.00 11.03 -14.01
C ARG A 232 -0.80 12.43 -13.41
N GLU A 233 -0.02 13.26 -14.08
CA GLU A 233 -0.06 14.71 -13.83
C GLU A 233 -1.45 15.24 -14.21
N GLU A 234 -2.02 16.12 -13.40
CA GLU A 234 -3.20 16.88 -13.77
C GLU A 234 -2.87 17.66 -15.04
N ARG A 235 -3.60 17.38 -16.13
CA ARG A 235 -3.50 18.12 -17.39
C ARG A 235 -4.18 19.46 -17.29
#